data_AF-A0A0L8GT92-F1
#
_entry.id   AF-A0A0L8GT92-F1
#
_cell.length_a   1.000
_cell.length_b   1.000
_cell.length_c   1.000
_cell.angle_alpha   90.00
_cell.angle_beta   90.00
_cell.angle_gamma   90.00
#
_symmetry.space_group_name_H-M   'P 1'
#
loop_
_entity.id
_entity.type
_entity.pdbx_description
1 polymer ?
#
loop_
_entity_poly.entity_id
_entity_poly.type
_entity_poly.pdbx_seq_one_letter_code
_entity_poly.pdbx_strand_id
1 'polypeptide(L)'
;MSSNIERLNIVTYLVPDVAVETFQVFTEYLEDVLHIRCNLIYESRWQYPTKQRDLFAAEDVDMGFISAPGFLEMLERPNSIELCPVAPVFSHPLGRGRPVIFSDVVVRSESGKEFEHLKGHKFAYSHSDSTTGYYIMLSELKNHNTDSSFFADSIQSGSHFNSLQLLLTKRADVAAIDTRFLDDFFHQHPHYKRELKVMATLGPMPVSPLVFRKTLPCK
;
A
#
# COMPACT_ATOMS: atom_id res chain seq x y z
N MET A 1 -13.32 36.34 -3.55
CA MET A 1 -13.34 36.31 -2.08
C MET A 1 -12.56 35.08 -1.67
N SER A 2 -11.34 35.25 -1.16
CA SER A 2 -10.50 34.15 -0.70
C SER A 2 -11.15 33.57 0.54
N SER A 3 -11.75 32.37 0.45
CA SER A 3 -12.25 31.68 1.63
C SER A 3 -11.05 31.28 2.48
N ASN A 4 -10.96 31.84 3.68
CA ASN A 4 -9.92 31.46 4.64
C ASN A 4 -10.20 30.02 5.09
N ILE A 5 -9.27 29.11 4.81
CA ILE A 5 -9.31 27.74 5.32
C ILE A 5 -8.98 27.81 6.81
N GLU A 6 -9.99 27.64 7.68
CA GLU A 6 -9.82 27.66 9.15
C GLU A 6 -9.38 26.32 9.73
N ARG A 7 -9.67 25.21 9.02
CA ARG A 7 -9.31 23.85 9.38
C ARG A 7 -9.04 23.04 8.12
N LEU A 8 -8.12 22.09 8.20
CA LEU A 8 -7.83 21.11 7.15
C LEU A 8 -8.29 19.71 7.58
N ASN A 9 -9.18 19.11 6.82
CA ASN A 9 -9.65 17.74 7.04
C ASN A 9 -8.88 16.77 6.16
N ILE A 10 -8.11 15.89 6.80
CA ILE A 10 -7.24 14.90 6.16
C ILE A 10 -7.87 13.53 6.37
N VAL A 11 -7.94 12.71 5.33
CA VAL A 11 -8.33 11.30 5.45
C VAL A 11 -7.22 10.37 4.97
N THR A 12 -7.04 9.25 5.64
CA THR A 12 -6.24 8.14 5.12
C THR A 12 -7.13 6.92 4.92
N TYR A 13 -7.05 6.34 3.73
CA TYR A 13 -7.65 5.07 3.36
C TYR A 13 -6.63 3.92 3.38
N LEU A 14 -5.39 4.18 3.80
CA LEU A 14 -4.29 3.22 3.74
C LEU A 14 -4.12 2.43 5.06
N VAL A 15 -4.99 2.65 6.04
CA VAL A 15 -5.00 1.92 7.31
C VAL A 15 -5.86 0.65 7.18
N PRO A 16 -5.54 -0.45 7.88
CA PRO A 16 -4.43 -0.61 8.83
C PRO A 16 -3.11 -1.01 8.14
N ASP A 17 -3.07 -1.11 6.81
CA ASP A 17 -1.88 -1.53 6.09
C ASP A 17 -0.70 -0.63 6.45
N VAL A 18 -0.84 0.69 6.38
CA VAL A 18 0.15 1.65 6.88
C VAL A 18 -0.18 2.07 8.32
N ALA A 19 0.84 2.13 9.17
CA ALA A 19 0.72 2.53 10.57
C ALA A 19 0.11 3.94 10.72
N VAL A 20 -0.82 4.08 11.67
CA VAL A 20 -1.59 5.31 11.93
C VAL A 20 -0.66 6.49 12.25
N GLU A 21 0.41 6.21 12.98
CA GLU A 21 1.44 7.16 13.42
C GLU A 21 2.08 7.89 12.24
N THR A 22 2.19 7.23 11.08
CA THR A 22 2.71 7.84 9.84
C THR A 22 1.87 9.04 9.43
N PHE A 23 0.54 8.91 9.51
CA PHE A 23 -0.39 9.96 9.12
C PHE A 23 -0.55 11.01 10.21
N GLN A 24 -0.42 10.63 11.49
CA GLN A 24 -0.41 11.56 12.61
C GLN A 24 0.76 12.52 12.52
N VAL A 25 1.98 12.00 12.36
CA VAL A 25 3.19 12.83 12.20
C VAL A 25 3.08 13.77 11.00
N PHE A 26 2.56 13.29 9.87
CA PHE A 26 2.32 14.14 8.70
C PHE A 26 1.30 15.25 8.98
N THR A 27 0.22 14.92 9.69
CA THR A 27 -0.85 15.88 10.04
C THR A 27 -0.34 16.95 11.01
N GLU A 28 0.41 16.55 12.03
CA GLU A 28 1.06 17.45 12.99
C GLU A 28 2.04 18.39 12.29
N TYR A 29 2.87 17.87 11.39
CA TYR A 29 3.77 18.68 10.58
C TYR A 29 3.04 19.73 9.73
N LEU A 30 1.91 19.37 9.11
CA LEU A 30 1.11 20.33 8.35
C LEU A 30 0.50 21.41 9.24
N GLU A 31 -0.01 21.05 10.42
CA GLU A 31 -0.55 22.01 11.38
C GLU A 31 0.51 23.02 11.83
N ASP A 32 1.72 22.54 12.13
CA ASP A 32 2.85 23.37 12.52
C ASP A 32 3.30 24.34 11.41
N VAL A 33 3.39 23.85 10.16
CA VAL A 33 3.87 24.66 9.03
C VAL A 33 2.81 25.63 8.51
N LEU A 34 1.54 25.22 8.47
CA LEU A 34 0.46 26.03 7.89
C LEU A 34 -0.17 26.96 8.92
N HIS A 35 0.03 26.72 10.21
CA HIS A 35 -0.68 27.38 11.31
C HIS A 35 -2.21 27.28 11.16
N ILE A 36 -2.69 26.14 10.64
CA ILE A 36 -4.10 25.81 10.43
C ILE A 36 -4.37 24.49 11.16
N ARG A 37 -5.44 24.44 11.96
CA ARG A 37 -5.82 23.21 12.67
C ARG A 37 -6.03 22.08 11.68
N CYS A 38 -5.44 20.92 11.92
CA CYS A 38 -5.65 19.75 11.08
C CYS A 38 -6.45 18.67 11.82
N ASN A 39 -7.36 17.99 11.12
CA ASN A 39 -8.13 16.86 11.65
C ASN A 39 -7.88 15.63 10.78
N LEU A 40 -7.44 14.53 11.40
CA LEU A 40 -7.16 13.28 10.72
C LEU A 40 -8.30 12.27 10.90
N ILE A 41 -8.79 11.75 9.78
CA ILE A 41 -9.84 10.74 9.70
C ILE A 41 -9.22 9.43 9.20
N TYR A 42 -9.55 8.34 9.89
CA TYR A 42 -9.17 6.99 9.50
C TYR A 42 -10.35 6.29 8.83
N GLU A 43 -10.20 5.87 7.57
CA GLU A 43 -11.12 4.97 6.91
C GLU A 43 -10.43 3.63 6.66
N SER A 44 -10.85 2.60 7.39
CA SER A 44 -10.22 1.27 7.35
C SER A 44 -11.06 0.23 6.62
N ARG A 45 -12.26 0.59 6.14
CA ARG A 45 -13.15 -0.36 5.45
C ARG A 45 -12.91 -0.39 3.94
N TRP A 46 -12.34 0.67 3.40
CA TRP A 46 -12.11 0.87 1.97
C TRP A 46 -10.72 1.45 1.77
N GLN A 47 -10.08 1.10 0.65
CA GLN A 47 -8.75 1.62 0.29
C GLN A 47 -8.82 2.96 -0.49
N TYR A 48 -10.02 3.44 -0.79
CA TYR A 48 -10.31 4.69 -1.50
C TYR A 48 -11.81 5.08 -1.39
N PRO A 49 -12.21 6.31 -1.76
CA PRO A 49 -13.61 6.72 -1.87
C PRO A 49 -14.44 5.81 -2.79
N THR A 50 -15.55 5.28 -2.28
CA THR A 50 -16.47 4.44 -3.07
C THR A 50 -17.60 5.27 -3.66
N LYS A 51 -18.35 4.71 -4.63
CA LYS A 51 -19.55 5.37 -5.17
C LYS A 51 -20.63 5.64 -4.11
N GLN A 52 -20.67 4.85 -3.04
CA GLN A 52 -21.64 5.00 -1.95
C GLN A 52 -21.18 5.98 -0.88
N ARG A 53 -19.86 6.19 -0.75
CA ARG A 53 -19.27 7.02 0.30
C ARG A 53 -18.00 7.69 -0.23
N ASP A 54 -18.18 8.91 -0.71
CA ASP A 54 -17.11 9.78 -1.19
C ASP A 54 -17.06 11.05 -0.33
N LEU A 55 -16.12 11.07 0.64
CA LEU A 55 -15.98 12.18 1.57
C LEU A 55 -15.48 13.47 0.87
N PHE A 56 -14.76 13.34 -0.24
CA PHE A 56 -14.31 14.49 -1.02
C PHE A 56 -15.47 15.13 -1.77
N ALA A 57 -16.38 14.32 -2.34
CA ALA A 57 -17.58 14.83 -3.00
C ALA A 57 -18.58 15.45 -2.04
N ALA A 58 -18.62 14.96 -0.78
CA ALA A 58 -19.42 15.54 0.29
C ALA A 58 -18.81 16.81 0.90
N GLU A 59 -17.59 17.19 0.49
CA GLU A 59 -16.81 18.29 1.07
C GLU A 59 -16.47 18.12 2.57
N ASP A 60 -16.55 16.90 3.09
CA ASP A 60 -16.18 16.56 4.46
C ASP A 60 -14.65 16.53 4.67
N VAL A 61 -13.90 16.28 3.59
CA VAL A 61 -12.43 16.21 3.59
C VAL A 61 -11.81 17.07 2.49
N ASP A 62 -10.61 17.58 2.78
CA ASP A 62 -9.86 18.49 1.92
C ASP A 62 -8.71 17.77 1.20
N MET A 63 -8.09 16.80 1.87
CA MET A 63 -6.99 16.03 1.31
C MET A 63 -7.01 14.60 1.84
N GLY A 64 -6.36 13.68 1.13
CA GLY A 64 -6.18 12.35 1.67
C GLY A 64 -5.27 11.41 0.91
N PHE A 65 -4.90 10.33 1.60
CA PHE A 65 -4.08 9.25 1.09
C PHE A 65 -4.99 8.12 0.62
N ILE A 66 -4.87 7.73 -0.64
CA ILE A 66 -5.67 6.66 -1.25
C ILE A 66 -4.77 5.63 -1.92
N SER A 67 -5.24 4.41 -2.09
CA SER A 67 -4.46 3.38 -2.80
C SER A 67 -4.27 3.76 -4.27
N ALA A 68 -3.15 3.35 -4.87
CA ALA A 68 -2.90 3.59 -6.29
C ALA A 68 -3.97 2.98 -7.23
N PRO A 69 -4.47 1.74 -7.00
CA PRO A 69 -5.58 1.20 -7.77
C PRO A 69 -6.86 2.01 -7.57
N GLY A 70 -7.15 2.42 -6.32
CA GLY A 70 -8.29 3.25 -5.99
C GLY A 70 -8.27 4.61 -6.69
N PHE A 71 -7.09 5.22 -6.83
CA PHE A 71 -6.92 6.45 -7.59
C PHE A 71 -7.26 6.25 -9.07
N LEU A 72 -6.75 5.19 -9.70
CA LEU A 72 -7.06 4.87 -11.10
C LEU A 72 -8.57 4.64 -11.29
N GLU A 73 -9.21 3.89 -10.40
CA GLU A 73 -10.66 3.67 -10.39
C GLU A 73 -11.46 4.98 -10.25
N MET A 74 -10.94 5.96 -9.52
CA MET A 74 -11.56 7.28 -9.41
C MET A 74 -11.38 8.11 -10.70
N LEU A 75 -10.28 7.95 -11.45
CA LEU A 75 -10.08 8.65 -12.71
C LEU A 75 -11.05 8.21 -13.82
N GLU A 76 -11.53 6.96 -13.77
CA GLU A 76 -12.49 6.40 -14.73
C GLU A 76 -13.94 6.91 -14.55
N ARG A 77 -14.20 7.79 -13.58
CA ARG A 77 -15.53 8.36 -13.29
C ARG A 77 -15.46 9.86 -13.00
N PRO A 78 -16.59 10.60 -13.05
CA PRO A 78 -16.64 11.95 -12.48
C PRO A 78 -16.14 11.90 -11.03
N ASN A 79 -15.05 12.59 -10.76
CA ASN A 79 -14.38 12.55 -9.48
C ASN A 79 -14.21 13.94 -8.87
N SER A 80 -14.25 13.94 -7.55
CA SER A 80 -14.14 15.08 -6.62
C SER A 80 -12.70 15.40 -6.24
N ILE A 81 -11.72 14.68 -6.80
CA ILE A 81 -10.31 14.73 -6.37
C ILE A 81 -9.37 15.16 -7.48
N GLU A 82 -8.23 15.72 -7.11
CA GLU A 82 -7.09 15.97 -7.98
C GLU A 82 -5.80 15.49 -7.31
N LEU A 83 -4.81 15.14 -8.12
CA LEU A 83 -3.53 14.63 -7.62
C LEU A 83 -2.75 15.77 -6.96
N CYS A 84 -2.28 15.57 -5.73
CA CYS A 84 -1.26 16.41 -5.14
C CYS A 84 0.08 16.08 -5.81
N PRO A 85 0.80 17.04 -6.42
CA PRO A 85 2.03 16.76 -7.18
C PRO A 85 3.25 16.53 -6.27
N VAL A 86 3.05 15.93 -5.10
CA VAL A 86 4.09 15.53 -4.16
C VAL A 86 3.90 14.07 -3.79
N ALA A 87 5.00 13.38 -3.54
CA ALA A 87 4.98 11.96 -3.26
C ALA A 87 6.06 11.61 -2.23
N PRO A 88 5.79 10.73 -1.26
CA PRO A 88 6.80 10.28 -0.31
C PRO A 88 7.90 9.50 -1.03
N VAL A 89 9.15 9.71 -0.59
CA VAL A 89 10.31 8.96 -1.06
C VAL A 89 10.74 8.00 0.05
N PHE A 90 10.67 6.70 -0.23
CA PHE A 90 11.09 5.68 0.70
C PHE A 90 12.54 5.27 0.45
N SER A 91 13.28 5.00 1.53
CA SER A 91 14.64 4.48 1.42
C SER A 91 14.61 3.05 0.91
N HIS A 92 15.17 2.83 -0.29
CA HIS A 92 15.36 1.50 -0.84
C HIS A 92 16.57 1.52 -1.80
N PRO A 93 17.46 0.52 -1.81
CA PRO A 93 18.64 0.51 -2.68
C PRO A 93 18.32 0.70 -4.17
N LEU A 94 17.19 0.13 -4.63
CA LEU A 94 16.73 0.26 -6.02
C LEU A 94 15.89 1.52 -6.28
N GLY A 95 15.45 2.22 -5.22
CA GLY A 95 14.61 3.41 -5.32
C GLY A 95 15.36 4.62 -5.88
N ARG A 96 16.64 4.79 -5.50
CA ARG A 96 17.52 5.89 -5.95
C ARG A 96 16.88 7.29 -5.77
N GLY A 97 16.24 7.51 -4.63
CA GLY A 97 15.59 8.79 -4.29
C GLY A 97 14.29 9.08 -5.05
N ARG A 98 13.73 8.11 -5.78
CA ARG A 98 12.44 8.26 -6.47
C ARG A 98 11.29 7.80 -5.57
N PRO A 99 10.08 8.36 -5.72
CA PRO A 99 8.89 7.96 -4.98
C PRO A 99 8.32 6.65 -5.53
N VAL A 100 9.01 5.55 -5.25
CA VAL A 100 8.64 4.20 -5.69
C VAL A 100 8.64 3.21 -4.54
N ILE A 101 7.81 2.17 -4.67
CA ILE A 101 7.75 1.03 -3.75
C ILE A 101 8.08 -0.27 -4.48
N PHE A 102 8.40 -1.28 -3.68
CA PHE A 102 8.80 -2.61 -4.13
C PHE A 102 8.04 -3.67 -3.32
N SER A 103 7.96 -4.88 -3.86
CA SER A 103 7.36 -6.03 -3.19
C SER A 103 8.34 -7.20 -3.20
N ASP A 104 8.66 -7.73 -2.03
CA ASP A 104 9.46 -8.91 -1.86
C ASP A 104 8.60 -10.16 -1.93
N VAL A 105 8.99 -11.08 -2.81
CA VAL A 105 8.47 -12.43 -2.86
C VAL A 105 9.21 -13.24 -1.80
N VAL A 106 8.55 -13.43 -0.67
CA VAL A 106 9.09 -14.10 0.51
C VAL A 106 8.69 -15.56 0.49
N VAL A 107 9.67 -16.42 0.73
CA VAL A 107 9.49 -17.88 0.88
C VAL A 107 10.20 -18.36 2.13
N ARG A 108 9.93 -19.60 2.53
CA ARG A 108 10.74 -20.23 3.58
C ARG A 108 12.16 -20.52 3.08
N SER A 109 13.13 -20.56 3.99
CA SER A 109 14.56 -20.62 3.66
C SER A 109 14.94 -21.88 2.88
N GLU A 110 14.25 -22.99 3.14
CA GLU A 110 14.42 -24.28 2.46
C GLU A 110 13.84 -24.34 1.04
N SER A 111 13.04 -23.35 0.62
CA SER A 111 12.42 -23.34 -0.71
C SER A 111 13.44 -23.17 -1.84
N GLY A 112 13.02 -23.42 -3.09
CA GLY A 112 13.83 -23.13 -4.29
C GLY A 112 14.19 -21.64 -4.43
N LYS A 113 15.03 -21.32 -5.43
CA LYS A 113 15.42 -19.93 -5.76
C LYS A 113 14.71 -19.37 -6.99
N GLU A 114 14.39 -20.24 -7.95
CA GLU A 114 13.75 -19.85 -9.21
C GLU A 114 12.24 -19.70 -9.07
N PHE A 115 11.65 -18.78 -9.84
CA PHE A 115 10.21 -18.50 -9.85
C PHE A 115 9.39 -19.74 -10.23
N GLU A 116 9.87 -20.55 -11.17
CA GLU A 116 9.20 -21.77 -11.64
C GLU A 116 8.98 -22.79 -10.52
N HIS A 117 9.82 -22.78 -9.48
CA HIS A 117 9.63 -23.65 -8.31
C HIS A 117 8.38 -23.30 -7.52
N LEU A 118 7.82 -22.10 -7.67
CA LEU A 118 6.60 -21.70 -6.99
C LEU A 118 5.34 -22.36 -7.57
N LYS A 119 5.43 -23.05 -8.71
CA LYS A 119 4.27 -23.73 -9.29
C LYS A 119 3.69 -24.76 -8.32
N GLY A 120 2.38 -24.74 -8.14
CA GLY A 120 1.67 -25.64 -7.24
C GLY A 120 1.84 -25.33 -5.74
N HIS A 121 2.49 -24.23 -5.38
CA HIS A 121 2.60 -23.79 -3.99
C HIS A 121 1.38 -22.95 -3.56
N LYS A 122 1.22 -22.75 -2.25
CA LYS A 122 0.18 -21.88 -1.68
C LYS A 122 0.69 -20.45 -1.55
N PHE A 123 0.01 -19.52 -2.20
CA PHE A 123 0.33 -18.11 -2.19
C PHE A 123 -0.49 -17.35 -1.14
N ALA A 124 0.16 -16.57 -0.27
CA ALA A 124 -0.50 -15.67 0.67
C ALA A 124 -0.32 -14.20 0.26
N TYR A 125 -1.39 -13.43 0.38
CA TYR A 125 -1.39 -11.99 0.10
C TYR A 125 -2.22 -11.23 1.13
N SER A 126 -2.04 -9.91 1.24
CA SER A 126 -2.79 -9.07 2.18
C SER A 126 -4.24 -8.91 1.76
N HIS A 127 -4.48 -8.18 0.68
CA HIS A 127 -5.80 -7.86 0.13
C HIS A 127 -5.81 -8.00 -1.40
N SER A 128 -6.97 -8.32 -1.97
CA SER A 128 -7.13 -8.50 -3.43
C SER A 128 -7.03 -7.20 -4.24
N ASP A 129 -7.06 -6.05 -3.57
CA ASP A 129 -6.82 -4.72 -4.13
C ASP A 129 -5.42 -4.18 -3.80
N SER A 130 -4.55 -4.98 -3.19
CA SER A 130 -3.19 -4.56 -2.82
C SER A 130 -2.26 -4.55 -4.03
N THR A 131 -1.62 -3.41 -4.28
CA THR A 131 -0.61 -3.26 -5.35
C THR A 131 0.59 -4.18 -5.13
N THR A 132 1.20 -4.10 -3.94
CA THR A 132 2.41 -4.86 -3.57
C THR A 132 2.07 -6.27 -3.10
N GLY A 133 0.91 -6.48 -2.49
CA GLY A 133 0.50 -7.79 -1.96
C GLY A 133 -0.11 -8.72 -3.01
N TYR A 134 -0.75 -8.20 -4.05
CA TYR A 134 -1.53 -9.03 -4.98
C TYR A 134 -1.29 -8.69 -6.46
N TYR A 135 -1.55 -7.44 -6.89
CA TYR A 135 -1.50 -7.11 -8.32
C TYR A 135 -0.12 -7.27 -8.95
N ILE A 136 0.95 -6.96 -8.22
CA ILE A 136 2.31 -7.17 -8.71
C ILE A 136 2.61 -8.65 -8.99
N MET A 137 2.08 -9.56 -8.17
CA MET A 137 2.22 -11.00 -8.41
C MET A 137 1.42 -11.45 -9.63
N LEU A 138 0.21 -10.92 -9.85
CA LEU A 138 -0.54 -11.21 -11.07
C LEU A 138 0.19 -10.71 -12.32
N SER A 139 0.82 -9.52 -12.23
CA SER A 139 1.67 -9.01 -13.31
C SER A 139 2.86 -9.92 -13.58
N GLU A 140 3.49 -10.45 -12.52
CA GLU A 140 4.63 -11.35 -12.66
C GLU A 140 4.24 -12.70 -13.25
N LEU A 141 3.12 -13.28 -12.82
CA LEU A 141 2.55 -14.48 -13.44
C LEU A 141 2.30 -14.26 -14.94
N LYS A 142 1.74 -13.11 -15.31
CA LYS A 142 1.53 -12.75 -16.72
C LYS A 142 2.85 -12.63 -17.50
N ASN A 143 3.90 -12.06 -16.89
CA ASN A 143 5.23 -11.99 -17.51
C ASN A 143 5.82 -13.39 -17.77
N HIS A 144 5.49 -14.37 -16.94
CA HIS A 144 5.84 -15.78 -17.11
C HIS A 144 4.84 -16.57 -17.99
N ASN A 145 3.94 -15.89 -18.72
CA ASN A 145 2.90 -16.50 -19.57
C ASN A 145 2.01 -17.50 -18.80
N THR A 146 1.71 -17.19 -17.54
CA THR A 146 0.82 -17.98 -16.69
C THR A 146 -0.20 -17.08 -16.00
N ASP A 147 -1.02 -17.65 -15.12
CA ASP A 147 -2.10 -16.98 -14.41
C ASP A 147 -2.22 -17.51 -12.98
N SER A 148 -3.30 -17.18 -12.27
CA SER A 148 -3.51 -17.59 -10.88
C SER A 148 -3.55 -19.11 -10.68
N SER A 149 -3.81 -19.92 -11.72
CA SER A 149 -3.75 -21.40 -11.65
C SER A 149 -2.33 -21.95 -11.47
N PHE A 150 -1.32 -21.09 -11.60
CA PHE A 150 0.07 -21.41 -11.27
C PHE A 150 0.24 -21.84 -9.81
N PHE A 151 -0.52 -21.24 -8.89
CA PHE A 151 -0.55 -21.62 -7.48
C PHE A 151 -1.62 -22.69 -7.23
N ALA A 152 -1.36 -23.60 -6.30
CA ALA A 152 -2.36 -24.59 -5.91
C ALA A 152 -3.51 -23.97 -5.10
N ASP A 153 -3.21 -22.91 -4.36
CA ASP A 153 -4.17 -22.14 -3.58
C ASP A 153 -3.69 -20.70 -3.38
N SER A 154 -4.62 -19.77 -3.13
CA SER A 154 -4.36 -18.36 -2.90
C SER A 154 -5.14 -17.87 -1.68
N ILE A 155 -4.43 -17.47 -0.63
CA ILE A 155 -4.98 -17.15 0.68
C ILE A 155 -4.92 -15.64 0.91
N GLN A 156 -6.08 -14.99 0.99
CA GLN A 156 -6.19 -13.61 1.45
C GLN A 156 -6.04 -13.58 2.98
N SER A 157 -4.90 -13.09 3.46
CA SER A 157 -4.52 -13.09 4.87
C SER A 157 -4.99 -11.86 5.65
N GLY A 158 -5.37 -10.79 4.96
CA GLY A 158 -5.82 -9.52 5.53
C GLY A 158 -4.70 -8.58 5.99
N SER A 159 -3.42 -8.97 5.95
CA SER A 159 -2.29 -8.08 6.20
C SER A 159 -0.94 -8.69 5.78
N HIS A 160 0.08 -7.86 5.59
CA HIS A 160 1.45 -8.35 5.35
C HIS A 160 1.97 -9.20 6.53
N PHE A 161 1.68 -8.81 7.77
CA PHE A 161 2.05 -9.59 8.96
C PHE A 161 1.39 -10.97 8.97
N ASN A 162 0.10 -11.06 8.66
CA ASN A 162 -0.59 -12.34 8.59
C ASN A 162 -0.06 -13.21 7.45
N SER A 163 0.32 -12.62 6.31
CA SER A 163 0.98 -13.35 5.21
C SER A 163 2.30 -13.98 5.68
N LEU A 164 3.14 -13.24 6.40
CA LEU A 164 4.38 -13.77 6.99
C LEU A 164 4.09 -14.87 8.02
N GLN A 165 3.07 -14.70 8.85
CA GLN A 165 2.67 -15.72 9.82
C GLN A 165 2.19 -17.02 9.15
N LEU A 166 1.53 -16.94 8.00
CA LEU A 166 1.16 -18.12 7.22
C LEU A 166 2.38 -18.86 6.66
N LEU A 167 3.46 -18.14 6.30
CA LEU A 167 4.73 -18.77 5.93
C LEU A 167 5.36 -19.51 7.12
N LEU A 168 5.49 -18.83 8.26
CA LEU A 168 6.10 -19.38 9.48
C LEU A 168 5.33 -20.60 10.01
N THR A 169 4.01 -20.58 9.93
CA THR A 169 3.13 -21.69 10.34
C THR A 169 2.94 -22.75 9.26
N LYS A 170 3.65 -22.66 8.12
CA LYS A 170 3.58 -23.59 6.98
C LYS A 170 2.18 -23.76 6.39
N ARG A 171 1.34 -22.73 6.53
CA ARG A 171 -0.01 -22.67 5.94
C ARG A 171 0.02 -22.06 4.54
N ALA A 172 1.03 -21.26 4.24
CA ALA A 172 1.39 -20.78 2.92
C ALA A 172 2.88 -21.04 2.65
N ASP A 173 3.27 -21.00 1.38
CA ASP A 173 4.62 -21.31 0.93
C ASP A 173 5.35 -20.11 0.32
N VAL A 174 4.59 -19.17 -0.22
CA VAL A 174 5.07 -17.92 -0.79
C VAL A 174 4.14 -16.78 -0.40
N ALA A 175 4.70 -15.60 -0.15
CA ALA A 175 3.95 -14.39 0.07
C ALA A 175 4.57 -13.21 -0.67
N ALA A 176 3.75 -12.26 -1.10
CA ALA A 176 4.21 -10.97 -1.62
C ALA A 176 4.04 -9.91 -0.54
N ILE A 177 5.16 -9.31 -0.14
CA ILE A 177 5.23 -8.43 1.02
C ILE A 177 5.85 -7.11 0.58
N ASP A 178 5.21 -5.99 0.90
CA ASP A 178 5.84 -4.70 0.67
C ASP A 178 7.16 -4.61 1.43
N THR A 179 8.24 -4.25 0.72
CA THR A 179 9.61 -4.32 1.26
C THR A 179 9.78 -3.55 2.56
N ARG A 180 9.05 -2.44 2.75
CA ARG A 180 9.12 -1.63 3.98
C ARG A 180 8.65 -2.42 5.19
N PHE A 181 7.57 -3.20 5.02
CA PHE A 181 7.02 -4.05 6.07
C PHE A 181 7.92 -5.23 6.38
N LEU A 182 8.55 -5.81 5.36
CA LEU A 182 9.49 -6.90 5.56
C LEU A 182 10.75 -6.43 6.31
N ASP A 183 11.28 -5.27 5.94
CA ASP A 183 12.41 -4.64 6.61
C ASP A 183 12.11 -4.35 8.08
N ASP A 184 10.95 -3.74 8.36
CA ASP A 184 10.49 -3.47 9.73
C ASP A 184 10.29 -4.78 10.52
N PHE A 185 9.66 -5.78 9.92
CA PHE A 185 9.46 -7.09 10.54
C PHE A 185 10.79 -7.74 10.92
N PHE A 186 11.78 -7.71 10.03
CA PHE A 186 13.10 -8.27 10.29
C PHE A 186 13.94 -7.45 11.26
N HIS A 187 13.69 -6.14 11.36
CA HIS A 187 14.29 -5.30 12.38
C HIS A 187 13.77 -5.69 13.77
N GLN A 188 12.46 -5.88 13.89
CA GLN A 188 11.79 -6.26 15.15
C GLN A 188 12.02 -7.73 15.53
N HIS A 189 12.13 -8.61 14.53
CA HIS A 189 12.24 -10.06 14.71
C HIS A 189 13.41 -10.66 13.91
N PRO A 190 14.66 -10.32 14.24
CA PRO A 190 15.83 -10.68 13.43
C PRO A 190 16.08 -12.20 13.34
N HIS A 191 15.57 -13.00 14.27
CA HIS A 191 15.71 -14.46 14.27
C HIS A 191 15.00 -15.11 13.07
N TYR A 192 13.92 -14.53 12.57
CA TYR A 192 13.20 -15.06 11.40
C TYR A 192 13.97 -14.93 10.09
N LYS A 193 15.08 -14.18 10.03
CA LYS A 193 15.99 -14.17 8.87
C LYS A 193 16.63 -15.53 8.57
N ARG A 194 16.57 -16.48 9.51
CA ARG A 194 17.01 -17.87 9.32
C ARG A 194 15.90 -18.78 8.77
N GLU A 195 14.65 -18.35 8.89
CA GLU A 195 13.46 -19.14 8.53
C GLU A 195 12.85 -18.65 7.22
N LEU A 196 12.95 -17.36 6.92
CA LEU A 196 12.42 -16.72 5.73
C LEU A 196 13.54 -16.12 4.88
N LYS A 197 13.34 -16.11 3.55
CA LYS A 197 14.23 -15.43 2.61
C LYS A 197 13.43 -14.71 1.52
N VAL A 198 14.01 -13.64 1.00
CA VAL A 198 13.53 -12.96 -0.21
C VAL A 198 14.02 -13.76 -1.42
N MET A 199 13.09 -14.28 -2.21
CA MET A 199 13.38 -14.99 -3.45
C MET A 199 13.60 -14.01 -4.61
N ALA A 200 12.73 -12.99 -4.69
CA ALA A 200 12.79 -11.94 -5.70
C ALA A 200 12.20 -10.65 -5.13
N THR A 201 12.61 -9.51 -5.66
CA THR A 201 12.04 -8.20 -5.36
C THR A 201 11.43 -7.64 -6.65
N LEU A 202 10.12 -7.43 -6.65
CA LEU A 202 9.34 -6.96 -7.79
C LEU A 202 9.12 -5.44 -7.71
N GLY A 203 9.06 -4.79 -8.87
CA GLY A 203 8.90 -3.34 -9.01
C GLY A 203 9.90 -2.72 -9.98
N PRO A 204 10.04 -1.39 -9.99
CA PRO A 204 9.38 -0.42 -9.11
C PRO A 204 7.89 -0.20 -9.44
N MET A 205 7.11 0.15 -8.41
CA MET A 205 5.71 0.59 -8.52
C MET A 205 5.54 2.03 -8.01
N PRO A 206 4.54 2.79 -8.48
CA PRO A 206 4.23 4.09 -7.93
C PRO A 206 3.79 3.98 -6.47
N VAL A 207 4.12 4.98 -5.66
CA VAL A 207 3.58 5.11 -4.30
C VAL A 207 2.08 5.43 -4.33
N SER A 208 1.37 5.10 -3.24
CA SER A 208 0.00 5.55 -3.03
C SER A 208 -0.08 7.08 -3.08
N PRO A 209 -0.96 7.67 -3.90
CA PRO A 209 -1.01 9.11 -4.09
C PRO A 209 -1.61 9.84 -2.89
N LEU A 210 -1.14 11.07 -2.71
CA LEU A 210 -1.83 12.11 -1.96
C LEU A 210 -2.75 12.86 -2.93
N VAL A 211 -3.99 13.09 -2.53
CA VAL A 211 -4.98 13.80 -3.35
C VAL A 211 -5.61 14.95 -2.60
N PHE A 212 -6.04 15.97 -3.34
CA PHE A 212 -6.84 17.08 -2.84
C PHE A 212 -8.28 16.97 -3.33
N ARG A 213 -9.23 17.55 -2.60
CA ARG A 213 -10.55 17.86 -3.14
C ARG A 213 -10.40 18.92 -4.23
N LYS A 214 -10.99 18.70 -5.42
CA LYS A 214 -10.92 19.65 -6.55
C LYS A 214 -11.43 21.05 -6.25
N THR A 215 -12.39 21.16 -5.34
CA THR A 215 -12.97 22.44 -4.92
C THR A 215 -12.24 23.04 -3.71
N LEU A 216 -11.07 22.50 -3.33
CA LEU A 216 -10.23 23.06 -2.29
C LEU A 216 -9.70 24.43 -2.74
N PRO A 217 -9.96 25.51 -2.00
CA PRO A 217 -9.49 26.85 -2.38
C PRO A 217 -7.96 26.94 -2.42
N CYS A 218 -7.42 27.52 -3.49
CA CYS A 218 -6.02 27.97 -3.50
C CYS A 218 -5.87 29.23 -2.63
N LYS A 219 -4.77 29.33 -1.88
CA LYS A 219 -4.37 30.58 -1.20
C LYS A 219 -3.72 31.55 -2.18
#